data_AF-A0A7X2D0Z8-F1
#
_entry.id   AF-A0A7X2D0Z8-F1
#
_cell.length_a   1.000
_cell.length_b   1.000
_cell.length_c   1.000
_cell.angle_alpha   90.00
_cell.angle_beta   90.00
_cell.angle_gamma   90.00
#
_symmetry.space_group_name_H-M   'P 1'
#
loop_
_entity.id
_entity.type
_entity.pdbx_description
1 polymer ?
#
loop_
_entity_poly.entity_id
_entity_poly.type
_entity_poly.pdbx_seq_one_letter_code
_entity_poly.pdbx_strand_id
1 'polypeptide(L)'
;MESKAETRKKMINFLIKMSKNDKKEQSQKIISKLVSTDNWHKSRRVALFLPTEIEFDLTPLFKIARNEQKEILIPKCLPQRKMLFSVYDPNALEKSTFGILEPKNPKAVTPDYIVVPGLAWNKAGYRIGFGGGYYDRYLADFTGKTASVFYNFQSIDFKEESHDIMVQECFTTQQ
;
A
#
# COMPACT_ATOMS: atom_id res chain seq x y z
N MET A 1 0.04 26.13 -3.32
CA MET A 1 0.16 24.66 -3.28
C MET A 1 -1.13 24.11 -2.70
N GLU A 2 -1.73 23.10 -3.35
CA GLU A 2 -2.93 22.41 -2.84
C GLU A 2 -2.60 21.75 -1.49
N SER A 3 -3.51 21.82 -0.52
CA SER A 3 -3.29 21.21 0.80
C SER A 3 -3.40 19.68 0.74
N LYS A 4 -2.74 18.96 1.67
CA LYS A 4 -2.89 17.49 1.77
C LYS A 4 -4.36 17.06 1.89
N ALA A 5 -5.22 17.86 2.52
CA ALA A 5 -6.65 17.55 2.65
C ALA A 5 -7.41 17.64 1.32
N GLU A 6 -7.14 18.67 0.52
CA GLU A 6 -7.73 18.85 -0.82
C GLU A 6 -7.25 17.75 -1.78
N THR A 7 -5.95 17.44 -1.76
CA THR A 7 -5.39 16.36 -2.56
C THR A 7 -6.04 15.02 -2.23
N ARG A 8 -6.25 14.68 -0.95
CA ARG A 8 -6.93 13.43 -0.56
C ARG A 8 -8.32 13.32 -1.20
N LYS A 9 -9.13 14.38 -1.08
CA LYS A 9 -10.48 14.41 -1.67
C LYS A 9 -10.43 14.23 -3.19
N LYS A 10 -9.53 14.94 -3.86
CA LYS A 10 -9.34 14.87 -5.30
C LYS A 10 -8.95 13.47 -5.78
N MET A 11 -7.97 12.84 -5.13
CA MET A 11 -7.47 11.51 -5.51
C MET A 11 -8.51 10.42 -5.25
N ILE A 12 -9.24 10.49 -4.13
CA ILE A 12 -10.36 9.59 -3.86
C ILE A 12 -11.42 9.69 -4.97
N ASN A 13 -11.77 10.91 -5.39
CA ASN A 13 -12.74 11.11 -6.48
C ASN A 13 -12.26 10.52 -7.81
N PHE A 14 -10.96 10.61 -8.13
CA PHE A 14 -10.42 9.96 -9.33
C PHE A 14 -10.46 8.44 -9.21
N LEU A 15 -10.07 7.87 -8.07
CA LEU A 15 -10.10 6.43 -7.83
C LEU A 15 -11.51 5.83 -7.93
N ILE A 16 -12.52 6.52 -7.42
CA ILE A 16 -13.93 6.08 -7.51
C ILE A 16 -14.44 6.13 -8.95
N LYS A 17 -14.00 7.11 -9.74
CA LYS A 17 -14.44 7.28 -11.14
C LYS A 17 -13.81 6.30 -12.12
N MET A 18 -12.71 5.63 -11.75
CA MET A 18 -12.09 4.63 -12.61
C MET A 18 -12.99 3.42 -12.79
N SER A 19 -13.15 2.96 -14.04
CA SER A 19 -13.89 1.73 -14.32
C SER A 19 -13.15 0.50 -13.76
N LYS A 20 -13.88 -0.56 -13.45
CA LYS A 20 -13.30 -1.83 -12.98
C LYS A 20 -12.33 -2.43 -14.00
N ASN A 21 -12.62 -2.28 -15.30
CA ASN A 21 -11.75 -2.78 -16.37
C ASN A 21 -10.45 -1.97 -16.44
N ASP A 22 -10.52 -0.65 -16.37
CA ASP A 22 -9.33 0.21 -16.40
C ASP A 22 -8.43 -0.05 -15.19
N LYS A 23 -9.03 -0.16 -13.99
CA LYS A 23 -8.29 -0.53 -12.77
C LYS A 23 -7.55 -1.84 -12.95
N LYS A 24 -8.23 -2.87 -13.45
CA LYS A 24 -7.66 -4.21 -13.65
C LYS A 24 -6.51 -4.20 -14.65
N GLU A 25 -6.70 -3.58 -15.82
CA GLU A 25 -5.67 -3.54 -16.88
C GLU A 25 -4.42 -2.78 -16.42
N GLN A 26 -4.60 -1.59 -15.83
CA GLN A 26 -3.47 -0.81 -15.33
C GLN A 26 -2.78 -1.52 -14.16
N SER A 27 -3.54 -2.12 -13.25
CA SER A 27 -2.97 -2.83 -12.10
C SER A 27 -2.11 -4.00 -12.54
N GLN A 28 -2.53 -4.76 -13.54
CA GLN A 28 -1.73 -5.85 -14.12
C GLN A 28 -0.38 -5.36 -14.65
N LYS A 29 -0.36 -4.26 -15.41
CA LYS A 29 0.87 -3.67 -15.98
C LYS A 29 1.82 -3.12 -14.91
N ILE A 30 1.28 -2.56 -13.83
CA ILE A 30 2.09 -2.00 -12.74
C ILE A 30 2.64 -3.13 -11.87
N ILE A 31 1.80 -4.11 -11.55
CA ILE A 31 2.19 -5.27 -10.75
C ILE A 31 3.26 -6.09 -11.48
N SER A 32 3.18 -6.25 -12.82
CA SER A 32 4.20 -6.97 -13.57
C SER A 32 5.59 -6.33 -13.44
N LYS A 33 5.68 -4.99 -13.38
CA LYS A 33 6.94 -4.27 -13.12
C LYS A 33 7.45 -4.49 -11.70
N LEU A 34 6.56 -4.50 -10.71
CA LEU A 34 6.94 -4.72 -9.31
C LEU A 34 7.51 -6.12 -9.11
N VAL A 35 6.81 -7.15 -9.63
CA VAL A 35 7.18 -8.55 -9.39
C VAL A 35 8.40 -9.00 -10.19
N SER A 36 8.86 -8.21 -11.16
CA SER A 36 10.09 -8.47 -11.90
C SER A 36 11.36 -7.95 -11.20
N THR A 37 11.22 -7.39 -9.99
CA THR A 37 12.37 -6.81 -9.25
C THR A 37 13.06 -7.84 -8.37
N ASP A 38 14.37 -7.65 -8.18
CA ASP A 38 15.18 -8.40 -7.24
C ASP A 38 14.64 -8.32 -5.80
N ASN A 39 14.18 -7.15 -5.37
CA ASN A 39 13.64 -6.96 -4.02
C ASN A 39 12.37 -7.81 -3.82
N TRP A 40 11.50 -7.90 -4.82
CA TRP A 40 10.35 -8.80 -4.79
C TRP A 40 10.79 -10.27 -4.70
N HIS A 41 11.69 -10.71 -5.60
CA HIS A 41 12.12 -12.11 -5.66
C HIS A 41 12.83 -12.57 -4.37
N LYS A 42 13.66 -11.73 -3.76
CA LYS A 42 14.41 -12.05 -2.53
C LYS A 42 13.54 -12.07 -1.27
N SER A 43 12.35 -11.48 -1.32
CA SER A 43 11.47 -11.34 -0.14
C SER A 43 10.59 -12.56 0.06
N ARG A 44 10.53 -13.06 1.30
CA ARG A 44 9.67 -14.21 1.66
C ARG A 44 8.38 -13.74 2.32
N ARG A 45 8.48 -12.73 3.20
CA ARG A 45 7.35 -12.13 3.90
C ARG A 45 6.99 -10.79 3.27
N VAL A 46 5.84 -10.75 2.61
CA VAL A 46 5.37 -9.57 1.89
C VAL A 46 4.15 -9.00 2.58
N ALA A 47 4.25 -7.76 3.06
CA ALA A 47 3.12 -7.03 3.60
C ALA A 47 2.34 -6.33 2.49
N LEU A 48 1.08 -6.69 2.36
CA LEU A 48 0.12 -6.13 1.42
C LEU A 48 -1.06 -5.52 2.19
N PHE A 49 -1.83 -4.65 1.55
CA PHE A 49 -3.11 -4.15 2.07
C PHE A 49 -4.28 -4.83 1.34
N LEU A 50 -5.39 -5.02 2.03
CA LEU A 50 -6.61 -5.54 1.40
C LEU A 50 -7.24 -4.43 0.56
N PRO A 51 -7.42 -4.62 -0.77
CA PRO A 51 -7.95 -3.56 -1.63
C PRO A 51 -9.35 -3.12 -1.21
N THR A 52 -9.53 -1.81 -1.08
CA THR A 52 -10.85 -1.16 -1.02
C THR A 52 -11.18 -0.44 -2.33
N GLU A 53 -12.38 0.12 -2.46
CA GLU A 53 -12.77 0.87 -3.67
C GLU A 53 -11.91 2.11 -3.93
N ILE A 54 -11.33 2.68 -2.86
CA ILE A 54 -10.50 3.89 -2.85
C ILE A 54 -9.00 3.57 -2.78
N GLU A 55 -8.61 2.33 -3.08
CA GLU A 55 -7.23 1.89 -3.12
C GLU A 55 -6.88 1.27 -4.48
N PHE A 56 -5.58 1.04 -4.65
CA PHE A 56 -5.05 0.32 -5.80
C PHE A 56 -5.48 -1.15 -5.75
N ASP A 57 -5.80 -1.75 -6.89
CA ASP A 57 -6.24 -3.14 -6.95
C ASP A 57 -5.04 -4.10 -6.84
N LEU A 58 -4.75 -4.55 -5.62
CA LEU A 58 -3.73 -5.57 -5.35
C LEU A 58 -4.18 -7.01 -5.60
N THR A 59 -5.42 -7.26 -6.05
CA THR A 59 -5.92 -8.63 -6.28
C THR A 59 -4.96 -9.48 -7.12
N PRO A 60 -4.35 -8.97 -8.23
CA PRO A 60 -3.38 -9.74 -8.99
C PRO A 60 -2.11 -10.07 -8.20
N LEU A 61 -1.65 -9.15 -7.33
CA LEU A 61 -0.44 -9.33 -6.53
C LEU A 61 -0.64 -10.40 -5.44
N PHE A 62 -1.81 -10.44 -4.81
CA PHE A 62 -2.17 -11.52 -3.88
C PHE A 62 -2.09 -12.90 -4.56
N LYS A 63 -2.57 -13.00 -5.80
CA LYS A 63 -2.50 -14.25 -6.58
C LYS A 63 -1.06 -14.64 -6.88
N ILE A 64 -0.22 -13.69 -7.31
CA ILE A 64 1.20 -13.94 -7.62
C ILE A 64 1.95 -14.36 -6.36
N ALA A 65 1.82 -13.62 -5.26
CA ALA A 65 2.48 -13.92 -4.00
C ALA A 65 2.14 -15.33 -3.49
N ARG A 66 0.86 -15.74 -3.59
CA ARG A 66 0.43 -17.10 -3.23
C ARG A 66 1.05 -18.16 -4.15
N ASN A 67 1.07 -17.94 -5.46
CA ASN A 67 1.66 -18.87 -6.42
C ASN A 67 3.18 -19.02 -6.21
N GLU A 68 3.86 -17.95 -5.81
CA GLU A 68 5.28 -17.92 -5.47
C GLU A 68 5.56 -18.36 -4.02
N GLN A 69 4.55 -18.85 -3.30
CA GLN A 69 4.65 -19.36 -1.92
C GLN A 69 5.22 -18.33 -0.93
N LYS A 70 4.98 -17.04 -1.17
CA LYS A 70 5.33 -15.97 -0.22
C LYS A 70 4.33 -15.94 0.93
N GLU A 71 4.81 -15.63 2.12
CA GLU A 71 3.98 -15.40 3.30
C GLU A 71 3.39 -14.00 3.21
N ILE A 72 2.09 -13.92 2.89
CA ILE A 72 1.37 -12.65 2.78
C ILE A 72 1.01 -12.19 4.19
N LEU A 73 1.42 -10.96 4.52
CA LEU A 73 1.03 -10.29 5.75
C LEU A 73 0.06 -9.15 5.44
N ILE A 74 -0.88 -8.86 6.34
CA ILE A 74 -1.77 -7.70 6.25
C ILE A 74 -1.70 -6.86 7.53
N PRO A 75 -1.93 -5.54 7.44
CA PRO A 75 -1.82 -4.65 8.59
C PRO A 75 -2.98 -4.82 9.57
N LYS A 76 -2.70 -4.57 10.85
CA LYS A 76 -3.68 -4.34 11.91
C LYS A 76 -3.41 -2.99 12.54
N CYS A 77 -4.39 -2.09 12.50
CA CYS A 77 -4.29 -0.82 13.21
C CYS A 77 -4.54 -1.03 14.72
N LEU A 78 -3.70 -0.39 15.54
CA LEU A 78 -3.78 -0.44 17.00
C LEU A 78 -4.01 0.98 17.55
N PRO A 79 -4.43 1.11 18.83
CA PRO A 79 -4.49 2.40 19.50
C PRO A 79 -3.18 3.18 19.42
N GLN A 80 -3.26 4.51 19.63
CA GLN A 80 -2.10 5.41 19.56
C GLN A 80 -1.42 5.42 18.18
N ARG A 81 -2.17 5.07 17.14
CA ARG A 81 -1.72 5.06 15.73
C ARG A 81 -0.53 4.12 15.48
N LYS A 82 -0.44 3.04 16.27
CA LYS A 82 0.51 1.95 16.09
C LYS A 82 -0.05 0.95 15.08
N MET A 83 0.82 0.19 14.44
CA MET A 83 0.45 -0.84 13.48
C MET A 83 1.34 -2.05 13.67
N LEU A 84 0.79 -3.24 13.45
CA LEU A 84 1.57 -4.45 13.24
C LEU A 84 1.14 -5.11 11.93
N PHE A 85 1.96 -6.05 11.46
CA PHE A 85 1.57 -6.97 10.40
C PHE A 85 1.34 -8.37 10.99
N SER A 86 0.37 -9.09 10.42
CA SER A 86 0.05 -10.47 10.78
C SER A 86 -0.18 -11.28 9.52
N VAL A 87 0.06 -12.59 9.59
CA VAL A 87 -0.21 -13.51 8.49
C VAL A 87 -1.65 -13.36 8.03
N TYR A 88 -1.83 -13.25 6.72
CA TYR A 88 -3.12 -13.18 6.08
C TYR A 88 -3.82 -14.54 6.11
N ASP A 89 -4.93 -14.60 6.85
CA ASP A 89 -5.87 -15.72 6.82
C ASP A 89 -7.26 -15.20 6.37
N PRO A 90 -7.74 -15.59 5.18
CA PRO A 90 -9.05 -15.15 4.69
C PRO A 90 -10.22 -15.60 5.59
N ASN A 91 -10.04 -16.63 6.42
CA ASN A 91 -11.08 -17.15 7.31
C ASN A 91 -11.05 -16.50 8.71
N ALA A 92 -10.05 -15.66 9.01
CA ALA A 92 -9.86 -15.04 10.31
C ALA A 92 -9.75 -13.50 10.21
N LEU A 93 -10.70 -12.90 9.47
CA LEU A 93 -10.81 -11.45 9.31
C LEU A 93 -12.00 -10.89 10.12
N GLU A 94 -11.86 -9.65 10.55
CA GLU A 94 -12.93 -8.86 11.16
C GLU A 94 -12.98 -7.46 10.54
N LYS A 95 -14.16 -6.84 10.56
CA LYS A 95 -14.33 -5.47 10.07
C LYS A 95 -14.01 -4.50 11.21
N SER A 96 -13.03 -3.64 10.99
CA SER A 96 -12.67 -2.57 11.94
C SER A 96 -13.74 -1.48 12.00
N THR A 97 -13.62 -0.56 12.97
CA THR A 97 -14.44 0.66 13.08
C THR A 97 -14.35 1.56 11.84
N PHE A 98 -13.27 1.44 11.05
CA PHE A 98 -13.06 2.16 9.81
C PHE A 98 -13.65 1.44 8.58
N GLY A 99 -14.32 0.31 8.80
CA GLY A 99 -14.98 -0.45 7.74
C GLY A 99 -14.06 -1.30 6.89
N ILE A 100 -12.75 -1.35 7.20
CA ILE A 100 -11.76 -2.19 6.52
C ILE A 100 -11.62 -3.54 7.22
N LEU A 101 -11.33 -4.59 6.44
CA LEU A 101 -11.03 -5.92 6.98
C LEU A 101 -9.62 -5.95 7.56
N GLU A 102 -9.49 -6.52 8.74
CA GLU A 102 -8.23 -6.66 9.47
C GLU A 102 -8.14 -8.07 10.09
N PRO A 103 -6.95 -8.54 10.50
CA PRO A 103 -6.82 -9.79 11.24
C PRO A 103 -7.63 -9.78 12.54
N LYS A 104 -8.40 -10.84 12.79
CA LYS A 104 -9.19 -11.04 14.01
C LYS A 104 -8.32 -11.35 15.23
N ASN A 105 -7.33 -12.23 15.06
CA ASN A 105 -6.39 -12.64 16.12
C ASN A 105 -4.95 -12.36 15.65
N PRO A 106 -4.52 -11.09 15.62
CA PRO A 106 -3.23 -10.72 15.08
C PRO A 106 -2.07 -11.32 15.87
N LYS A 107 -1.10 -11.91 15.16
CA LYS A 107 0.23 -12.24 15.70
C LYS A 107 1.25 -11.41 14.94
N ALA A 108 2.05 -10.63 15.67
CA ALA A 108 3.03 -9.75 15.05
C ALA A 108 4.08 -10.55 14.29
N VAL A 109 4.24 -10.24 13.00
CA VAL A 109 5.27 -10.78 12.12
C VAL A 109 5.91 -9.61 11.37
N THR A 110 7.24 -9.56 11.35
CA THR A 110 7.97 -8.52 10.61
C THR A 110 8.07 -8.90 9.13
N PRO A 111 7.63 -8.03 8.20
CA PRO A 111 7.80 -8.22 6.76
C PRO A 111 9.26 -7.98 6.32
N ASP A 112 9.65 -8.60 5.21
CA ASP A 112 10.89 -8.28 4.50
C ASP A 112 10.65 -7.15 3.48
N TYR A 113 9.42 -7.08 2.96
CA TYR A 113 8.99 -6.18 1.90
C TYR A 113 7.58 -5.67 2.15
N ILE A 114 7.35 -4.37 2.05
CA ILE A 114 6.04 -3.75 2.28
C ILE A 114 5.58 -3.04 1.01
N VAL A 115 4.39 -3.38 0.54
CA VAL A 115 3.67 -2.56 -0.44
C VAL A 115 2.85 -1.52 0.32
N VAL A 116 3.37 -0.30 0.35
CA VAL A 116 2.86 0.82 1.12
C VAL A 116 1.73 1.52 0.34
N PRO A 117 0.50 1.63 0.88
CA PRO A 117 -0.61 2.34 0.26
C PRO A 117 -0.49 3.86 0.41
N GLY A 118 -1.25 4.57 -0.42
CA GLY A 118 -1.35 6.02 -0.41
C GLY A 118 -2.37 6.53 -1.41
N LEU A 119 -2.54 7.85 -1.46
CA LEU A 119 -3.45 8.54 -2.36
C LEU A 119 -2.70 9.36 -3.41
N ALA A 120 -1.51 9.87 -3.09
CA ALA A 120 -0.64 10.59 -4.01
C ALA A 120 0.84 10.35 -3.66
N TRP A 121 1.71 10.47 -4.66
CA TRP A 121 3.17 10.32 -4.54
C TRP A 121 3.89 11.44 -5.28
N ASN A 122 4.99 11.93 -4.72
CA ASN A 122 5.88 12.86 -5.41
C ASN A 122 7.07 12.12 -6.02
N LYS A 123 7.89 12.84 -6.81
CA LYS A 123 9.06 12.27 -7.51
C LYS A 123 10.14 11.70 -6.58
N ALA A 124 10.17 12.15 -5.33
CA ALA A 124 11.11 11.68 -4.32
C ALA A 124 10.63 10.44 -3.54
N GLY A 125 9.42 9.92 -3.84
CA GLY A 125 8.86 8.73 -3.18
C GLY A 125 8.12 9.02 -1.87
N TYR A 126 7.95 10.30 -1.48
CA TYR A 126 7.02 10.65 -0.41
C TYR A 126 5.59 10.44 -0.87
N ARG A 127 4.70 10.18 0.09
CA ARG A 127 3.29 9.89 -0.19
C ARG A 127 2.34 10.69 0.70
N ILE A 128 1.16 10.98 0.17
CA ILE A 128 0.02 11.44 0.97
C ILE A 128 -0.86 10.23 1.23
N GLY A 129 -0.89 9.75 2.48
CA GLY A 129 -1.80 8.69 2.92
C GLY A 129 -3.19 9.22 3.31
N PHE A 130 -4.01 8.33 3.90
CA PHE A 130 -5.37 8.63 4.35
C PHE A 130 -5.47 9.52 5.61
N GLY A 131 -4.34 9.91 6.22
CA GLY A 131 -4.28 10.87 7.33
C GLY A 131 -4.10 10.27 8.73
N GLY A 132 -4.08 8.95 8.89
CA GLY A 132 -3.82 8.30 10.18
C GLY A 132 -2.33 8.26 10.59
N GLY A 133 -1.41 8.40 9.64
CA GLY A 133 0.04 8.35 9.87
C GLY A 133 0.57 7.00 10.38
N TYR A 134 -0.22 5.92 10.27
CA TYR A 134 0.17 4.58 10.71
C TYR A 134 1.46 4.10 10.03
N TYR A 135 1.52 4.26 8.70
CA TYR A 135 2.68 3.86 7.93
C TYR A 135 3.90 4.73 8.22
N ASP A 136 3.78 6.06 8.36
CA ASP A 136 4.96 6.90 8.66
C ASP A 136 5.60 6.52 10.00
N ARG A 137 4.79 6.22 11.02
CA ARG A 137 5.29 5.71 12.30
C ARG A 137 5.91 4.33 12.20
N TYR A 138 5.28 3.42 11.46
CA TYR A 138 5.81 2.06 11.29
C TYR A 138 7.12 2.07 10.50
N LEU A 139 7.19 2.88 9.45
CA LEU A 139 8.31 2.94 8.53
C LEU A 139 9.53 3.66 9.11
N ALA A 140 9.36 4.51 10.13
CA ALA A 140 10.46 5.21 10.78
C ALA A 140 11.55 4.26 11.33
N ASP A 141 11.14 3.09 11.83
CA ASP A 141 12.04 2.07 12.39
C ASP A 141 12.15 0.82 11.49
N PHE A 142 11.55 0.84 10.29
CA PHE A 142 11.52 -0.32 9.40
C PHE A 142 12.78 -0.39 8.53
N THR A 143 13.46 -1.53 8.56
CA THR A 143 14.73 -1.75 7.84
C THR A 143 14.60 -2.61 6.59
N GLY A 144 13.42 -3.17 6.32
CA GLY A 144 13.16 -3.95 5.11
C GLY A 144 12.98 -3.08 3.87
N LYS A 145 12.47 -3.70 2.80
CA LYS A 145 12.24 -3.03 1.52
C LYS A 145 10.83 -2.45 1.42
N THR A 146 10.69 -1.29 0.80
CA THR A 146 9.40 -0.62 0.64
C THR A 146 9.12 -0.29 -0.81
N ALA A 147 7.90 -0.60 -1.24
CA ALA A 147 7.43 -0.23 -2.56
C ALA A 147 6.03 0.35 -2.51
N SER A 148 5.66 1.14 -3.51
CA SER A 148 4.30 1.60 -3.73
C SER A 148 3.90 1.35 -5.17
N VAL A 149 2.64 0.96 -5.34
CA VAL A 149 1.98 0.85 -6.64
C VAL A 149 0.87 1.88 -6.69
N PHE A 150 0.80 2.64 -7.79
CA PHE A 150 -0.19 3.69 -7.95
C PHE A 150 -0.45 4.00 -9.42
N TYR A 151 -1.61 4.56 -9.72
CA TYR A 151 -1.95 5.00 -11.08
C TYR A 151 -1.29 6.35 -11.41
N ASN A 152 -1.04 6.65 -12.69
CA ASN A 152 -0.27 7.84 -13.09
C ASN A 152 -0.83 9.16 -12.53
N PHE A 153 -2.17 9.30 -12.44
CA PHE A 153 -2.80 10.52 -11.94
C PHE A 153 -2.52 10.78 -10.44
N GLN A 154 -2.03 9.77 -9.71
CA GLN A 154 -1.64 9.90 -8.31
C GLN A 154 -0.21 10.44 -8.17
N SER A 155 0.56 10.55 -9.27
CA SER A 155 1.87 11.20 -9.28
C SER A 155 1.69 12.71 -9.39
N ILE A 156 1.95 13.43 -8.31
CA ILE A 156 1.83 14.89 -8.24
C ILE A 156 2.96 15.50 -7.42
N ASP A 157 3.27 16.77 -7.68
CA ASP A 157 4.25 17.50 -6.87
C ASP A 157 3.59 18.02 -5.58
N PHE A 158 4.24 17.76 -4.45
CA PHE A 158 3.92 18.32 -3.15
C PHE A 158 5.16 18.31 -2.24
N LYS A 159 5.11 19.13 -1.20
CA LYS A 159 6.16 19.20 -0.18
C LYS A 159 5.85 18.23 0.97
N GLU A 160 6.85 17.46 1.35
CA GLU A 160 6.86 16.58 2.52
C GLU A 160 6.90 17.36 3.84
N GLU A 161 6.49 16.69 4.91
CA GLU A 161 6.64 17.13 6.29
C GLU A 161 7.77 16.35 6.98
N SER A 162 8.30 16.87 8.09
CA SER A 162 9.48 16.31 8.78
C SER A 162 9.32 14.87 9.28
N HIS A 163 8.08 14.39 9.40
CA HIS A 163 7.74 13.05 9.85
C HIS A 163 7.28 12.13 8.72
N ASP A 164 7.19 12.61 7.48
CA ASP A 164 6.84 11.77 6.34
C ASP A 164 8.03 10.86 6.01
N ILE A 165 7.77 9.56 5.81
CA ILE A 165 8.81 8.60 5.42
C ILE A 165 8.62 8.22 3.96
N MET A 166 9.69 8.36 3.17
CA MET A 166 9.67 8.01 1.74
C MET A 166 9.58 6.50 1.51
N VAL A 167 9.04 6.13 0.36
CA VAL A 167 9.05 4.75 -0.14
C VAL A 167 10.23 4.57 -1.11
N GLN A 168 10.91 3.43 -1.05
CA GLN A 168 12.14 3.20 -1.82
C GLN A 168 11.87 2.96 -3.31
N GLU A 169 10.82 2.22 -3.65
CA GLU A 169 10.48 1.87 -5.03
C GLU A 169 9.04 2.30 -5.37
N CYS A 170 8.88 3.00 -6.50
CA CYS A 170 7.58 3.49 -6.95
C CYS A 170 7.28 2.92 -8.33
N PHE A 171 6.14 2.23 -8.46
CA PHE A 171 5.72 1.59 -9.70
C PHE A 171 4.40 2.20 -10.19
N THR A 172 4.42 2.67 -11.43
CA THR A 172 3.23 3.17 -12.15
C THR A 172 3.30 2.76 -13.63
N THR A 173 2.26 3.05 -14.42
CA THR A 173 2.25 2.61 -15.83
C THR A 173 3.26 3.39 -16.66
N GLN A 174 3.52 4.65 -16.32
CA GLN A 174 4.60 5.46 -16.89
C GLN A 174 5.94 5.20 -16.17
N GLN A 175 7.03 5.20 -16.94
CA GLN A 175 8.41 5.41 -16.49
C GLN A 175 8.99 6.50 -17.39
#